data_AF-A0A4Q1KAU8-F1
#
_entry.id   AF-A0A4Q1KAU8-F1
#
_cell.length_a   1.000
_cell.length_b   1.000
_cell.length_c   1.000
_cell.angle_alpha   90.00
_cell.angle_beta   90.00
_cell.angle_gamma   90.00
#
_symmetry.space_group_name_H-M   'P 1'
#
loop_
_entity.id
_entity.type
_entity.pdbx_description
1 polymer ?
#
loop_
_entity_poly.entity_id
_entity_poly.type
_entity_poly.pdbx_seq_one_letter_code
_entity_poly.pdbx_strand_id
1 'polypeptide(L)' 'MRKIWDFYKTTPAFVLILISFGIGLLSKLVEIKFEDLAMGLQLIAFFFLISGLIRFFDKTVFK' A
#
# COMPACT_ATOMS: atom_id res chain seq x y z
N MET A 1 13.43 -12.96 -4.75
CA MET A 1 12.11 -12.66 -5.37
C MET A 1 10.98 -13.52 -4.81
N ARG A 2 11.06 -14.87 -4.80
CA ARG A 2 10.02 -15.75 -4.20
C ARG A 2 9.61 -15.38 -2.76
N LYS A 3 10.58 -15.17 -1.87
CA LYS A 3 10.31 -14.83 -0.46
C LYS A 3 9.51 -13.53 -0.25
N ILE A 4 9.77 -12.48 -1.03
CA ILE A 4 9.07 -11.19 -0.92
C ILE A 4 7.64 -11.34 -1.42
N TRP A 5 7.46 -12.09 -2.52
CA TRP A 5 6.15 -12.40 -3.06
C TRP A 5 5.30 -13.25 -2.12
N ASP A 6 5.91 -14.25 -1.48
CA ASP A 6 5.22 -15.09 -0.49
C ASP A 6 4.86 -14.30 0.77
N PHE A 7 5.72 -13.37 1.21
CA PHE A 7 5.42 -12.44 2.30
C PHE A 7 4.28 -11.49 1.94
N TYR A 8 4.28 -10.96 0.72
CA TYR A 8 3.18 -10.15 0.20
C TYR A 8 1.89 -10.96 0.18
N LYS A 9 1.95 -12.26 -0.16
CA LYS A 9 0.77 -13.13 -0.16
C LYS A 9 0.20 -13.45 1.22
N THR A 10 1.05 -13.58 2.24
CA THR A 10 0.60 -13.88 3.61
C THR A 10 0.26 -12.64 4.42
N THR A 11 0.71 -11.45 3.98
CA THR A 11 0.43 -10.18 4.66
C THR A 11 -1.08 -9.91 4.72
N PRO A 12 -1.65 -9.66 5.92
CA PRO A 12 -3.05 -9.31 6.08
C PRO A 12 -3.43 -8.05 5.30
N ALA A 13 -4.67 -8.01 4.80
CA ALA A 13 -5.22 -6.84 4.12
C ALA A 13 -5.07 -5.54 4.95
N PHE A 14 -5.36 -5.61 6.24
CA PHE A 14 -5.19 -4.50 7.17
C PHE A 14 -3.75 -3.96 7.21
N VAL A 15 -2.74 -4.82 7.14
CA VAL A 15 -1.34 -4.41 7.15
C VAL A 15 -0.97 -3.70 5.85
N LEU A 16 -1.47 -4.17 4.70
CA LEU A 16 -1.28 -3.49 3.41
C LEU A 16 -1.92 -2.09 3.41
N ILE A 17 -3.12 -1.96 3.96
CA ILE A 17 -3.82 -0.67 4.11
C ILE A 17 -3.04 0.25 5.06
N LEU A 18 -2.56 -0.25 6.20
CA LEU A 18 -1.78 0.53 7.16
C LEU A 18 -0.48 1.06 6.54
N ILE A 19 0.23 0.20 5.80
CA ILE A 19 1.45 0.56 5.06
C ILE A 19 1.13 1.62 4.01
N SER A 20 0.04 1.47 3.25
CA SER A 20 -0.35 2.48 2.26
C SER A 20 -0.59 3.85 2.89
N PHE A 21 -1.22 3.89 4.06
CA PHE A 21 -1.49 5.12 4.78
C PHE A 21 -0.20 5.76 5.29
N GLY A 22 0.72 4.94 5.83
CA GLY A 22 2.05 5.39 6.24
C GLY A 22 2.86 5.98 5.08
N ILE A 23 2.89 5.31 3.93
CA ILE A 23 3.59 5.79 2.73
C ILE A 23 2.91 7.05 2.18
N GLY A 24 1.58 7.16 2.22
CA GLY A 24 0.85 8.35 1.81
C GLY A 24 1.13 9.57 2.69
N LEU A 25 1.24 9.38 4.02
CA LEU A 25 1.63 10.45 4.94
C LEU A 25 3.08 10.90 4.71
N LEU A 26 3.99 9.94 4.51
CA LEU A 26 5.39 10.23 4.17
C LEU A 26 5.51 10.95 2.82
N SER A 27 4.72 10.55 1.82
CA SER A 27 4.65 11.22 0.52
C SER A 27 4.31 12.70 0.69
N LYS A 28 3.27 13.03 1.46
CA LYS A 28 2.91 14.44 1.75
C LYS A 28 4.02 15.23 2.44
N LEU A 29 4.81 14.60 3.31
CA LEU A 29 5.95 15.27 3.96
C LEU A 29 7.09 15.53 2.96
N VAL A 30 7.28 14.61 2.01
CA VAL A 30 8.29 14.74 0.95
C VAL A 30 7.84 15.74 -0.12
N GLU A 31 6.55 15.88 -0.37
CA GLU A 31 5.93 16.82 -1.33
C GLU A 31 6.40 18.26 -1.13
N ILE A 32 6.63 18.65 0.14
CA ILE A 32 7.12 19.98 0.51
C ILE A 32 8.48 20.32 -0.13
N LYS A 33 9.32 19.32 -0.40
CA LYS A 33 10.66 19.51 -0.98
C LYS A 33 10.84 18.88 -2.35
N PHE A 34 10.09 17.81 -2.67
CA PHE A 34 10.26 17.02 -3.88
C PHE A 34 8.90 16.51 -4.37
N GLU A 35 8.15 17.37 -5.04
CA GLU A 35 6.80 17.11 -5.54
C GLU A 35 6.74 15.91 -6.51
N ASP A 36 7.70 15.80 -7.43
CA ASP A 36 7.77 14.68 -8.39
C ASP A 36 7.99 13.32 -7.69
N LEU A 37 8.83 13.29 -6.66
CA LEU A 37 9.08 12.08 -5.87
C LEU A 37 7.88 11.74 -4.97
N ALA A 38 7.20 12.76 -4.46
CA ALA A 38 5.99 12.59 -3.67
C ALA A 38 4.88 11.95 -4.51
N MET A 39 4.65 12.43 -5.74
CA MET A 39 3.72 11.81 -6.68
C MET A 39 4.04 10.33 -6.92
N GLY A 40 5.32 9.99 -7.13
CA GLY A 40 5.75 8.60 -7.29
C GLY A 40 5.46 7.74 -6.05
N LEU A 41 5.78 8.24 -4.85
CA LEU A 41 5.49 7.56 -3.58
C LEU A 41 3.98 7.40 -3.34
N GLN A 42 3.20 8.41 -3.69
CA GLN A 42 1.75 8.40 -3.54
C GLN A 42 1.11 7.36 -4.47
N LEU A 43 1.63 7.23 -5.69
CA LEU A 43 1.18 6.21 -6.63
C LEU A 43 1.46 4.80 -6.07
N ILE A 44 2.63 4.58 -5.47
CA ILE A 44 2.98 3.32 -4.81
C ILE A 44 2.02 3.06 -3.65
N ALA A 45 1.80 4.04 -2.77
CA ALA A 45 0.83 3.94 -1.68
C ALA A 45 -0.56 3.53 -2.19
N PHE A 46 -1.01 4.13 -3.29
CA PHE A 46 -2.30 3.84 -3.90
C PHE A 46 -2.42 2.38 -4.38
N PHE A 47 -1.38 1.82 -4.99
CA PHE A 47 -1.36 0.40 -5.36
C PHE A 47 -1.47 -0.53 -4.15
N PHE A 48 -0.78 -0.21 -3.05
CA PHE A 48 -0.89 -0.97 -1.79
C PHE A 48 -2.27 -0.84 -1.14
N LEU A 49 -2.90 0.32 -1.27
CA LEU A 49 -4.23 0.58 -0.76
C LEU A 49 -5.27 -0.25 -1.53
N ILE A 50 -5.22 -0.22 -2.87
CA ILE A 50 -6.10 -1.03 -3.73
C ILE A 50 -5.89 -2.52 -3.46
N SER A 51 -4.65 -3.01 -3.40
CA SER A 51 -4.40 -4.43 -3.16
C SER A 51 -4.85 -4.87 -1.77
N GLY A 52 -4.66 -4.02 -0.76
CA GLY A 52 -5.19 -4.20 0.59
C GLY A 52 -6.72 -4.26 0.60
N LEU A 53 -7.40 -3.35 -0.10
CA LEU A 53 -8.86 -3.31 -0.23
C LEU A 53 -9.40 -4.54 -0.97
N ILE A 54 -8.88 -4.87 -2.15
CA ILE A 54 -9.29 -6.06 -2.90
C ILE A 54 -9.19 -7.29 -2.00
N ARG A 55 -8.09 -7.44 -1.28
CA ARG A 55 -7.87 -8.57 -0.39
C ARG A 55 -8.75 -8.54 0.87
N PHE A 56 -9.10 -7.36 1.36
CA PHE A 56 -10.06 -7.19 2.45
C PHE A 56 -11.45 -7.66 1.99
N PHE A 57 -11.90 -7.17 0.84
CA PHE A 57 -13.17 -7.56 0.23
C PHE A 57 -13.18 -9.05 -0.14
N ASP A 58 -12.09 -9.61 -0.67
CA ASP A 58 -12.00 -11.04 -0.98
C ASP A 58 -12.15 -11.91 0.28
N LYS A 59 -11.46 -11.57 1.37
CA LYS A 59 -11.58 -12.30 2.65
C LYS A 59 -12.91 -12.09 3.38
N THR A 60 -13.56 -10.94 3.21
CA THR A 60 -14.75 -10.56 3.98
C THR A 60 -16.06 -10.79 3.23
N VAL A 61 -16.06 -10.65 1.90
CA VAL A 61 -17.26 -10.72 1.04
C VAL A 61 -17.36 -12.04 0.27
N PHE A 62 -16.25 -12.64 -0.16
CA PHE A 62 -16.26 -13.89 -0.95
C PHE A 62 -16.03 -15.15 -0.10
N LYS A 63 -16.40 -15.13 1.19
CA LYS A 63 -16.23 -16.26 2.10
C LYS A 63 -17.30 -17.33 1.90
#